data_AF-A0A1Y3QLP7-F1
#
_entry.id   AF-A0A1Y3QLP7-F1
#
_cell.length_a   1.000
_cell.length_b   1.000
_cell.length_c   1.000
_cell.angle_alpha   90.00
_cell.angle_beta   90.00
_cell.angle_gamma   90.00
#
_symmetry.space_group_name_H-M   'P 1'
#
loop_
_entity.id
_entity.type
_entity.pdbx_description
1 polymer ?
#
loop_
_entity_poly.entity_id
_entity_poly.type
_entity_poly.pdbx_seq_one_letter_code
_entity_poly.pdbx_strand_id
1 'polypeptide(L)'
;MLKSLVIPKVAEYFKSEQWNGLMEILRRGQEVRHAHVYTESILSPFDFAQVIQGYFEKHGLSLERKITFLSHGRGYANIYYIQPKGMCHFEVFLKYNDDVVIEPAGAASTRTGQNLEYWDDAFMEKYHAGFAFREPTASEEKEILAFFRSPLWRQACEFMTDKGIHCHVPVETCIHPDILMKLGIRAIEAKNWSVSRAVTVVYSLKGYDQGKVTFLLKKPEIVLELDWEFNPDTVIEPRMQSLMLAADTDDLAKDLDGIPYYRLGKEDIRKIVEMI
;
A
#
# COMPACT_ATOMS: atom_id res chain seq x y z
N MET A 1 32.35 7.00 13.41
CA MET A 1 31.56 7.54 14.55
C MET A 1 30.06 7.50 14.26
N LEU A 2 29.59 7.95 13.09
CA LEU A 2 28.16 7.86 12.73
C LEU A 2 27.66 6.40 12.57
N LYS A 3 28.43 5.52 11.90
CA LYS A 3 28.10 4.08 11.74
C LYS A 3 27.83 3.35 13.06
N SER A 4 28.65 3.59 14.08
CA SER A 4 28.53 2.97 15.41
C SER A 4 27.30 3.42 16.18
N LEU A 5 26.66 4.52 15.76
CA LEU A 5 25.39 5.01 16.31
C LEU A 5 24.21 4.52 15.46
N VAL A 6 24.34 4.58 14.13
CA VAL A 6 23.25 4.21 13.21
C VAL A 6 22.87 2.73 13.34
N ILE A 7 23.84 1.81 13.25
CA ILE A 7 23.55 0.37 13.23
C ILE A 7 22.76 -0.09 14.47
N PRO A 8 23.21 0.19 15.71
CA PRO A 8 22.45 -0.20 16.90
C PRO A 8 21.08 0.44 16.97
N LYS A 9 20.95 1.70 16.53
CA LYS A 9 19.66 2.42 16.59
C LYS A 9 18.63 1.84 15.62
N VAL A 10 19.06 1.44 14.43
CA VAL A 10 18.17 0.72 13.49
C VAL A 10 17.77 -0.63 14.06
N ALA A 11 18.70 -1.41 14.62
CA ALA A 11 18.35 -2.68 15.24
C ALA A 11 17.40 -2.53 16.45
N GLU A 12 17.55 -1.47 17.24
CA GLU A 12 16.66 -1.13 18.36
C GLU A 12 15.24 -0.80 17.86
N TYR A 13 15.09 -0.12 16.73
CA TYR A 13 13.78 0.22 16.16
C TYR A 13 12.91 -1.02 15.88
N PHE A 14 13.49 -2.10 15.37
CA PHE A 14 12.76 -3.35 15.13
C PHE A 14 12.39 -4.10 16.43
N LYS A 15 12.82 -3.60 17.59
CA LYS A 15 12.43 -4.07 18.93
C LYS A 15 11.52 -3.07 19.64
N SER A 16 11.22 -1.94 19.01
CA SER A 16 10.40 -0.86 19.57
C SER A 16 8.93 -1.25 19.70
N GLU A 17 8.19 -0.47 20.48
CA GLU A 17 6.74 -0.62 20.65
C GLU A 17 5.99 -0.55 19.31
N GLN A 18 6.34 0.40 18.43
CA GLN A 18 5.70 0.53 17.11
C GLN A 18 5.86 -0.74 16.27
N TRP A 19 7.09 -1.27 16.19
CA TRP A 19 7.35 -2.47 15.39
C TRP A 19 6.71 -3.72 15.99
N ASN A 20 6.76 -3.88 17.32
CA ASN A 20 6.06 -4.97 18.00
C ASN A 20 4.55 -4.89 17.80
N GLY A 21 3.95 -3.70 17.90
CA GLY A 21 2.54 -3.46 17.63
C GLY A 21 2.16 -3.79 16.19
N LEU A 22 2.99 -3.42 15.22
CA LEU A 22 2.81 -3.86 13.83
C LEU A 22 2.80 -5.39 13.75
N MET A 23 3.78 -6.07 14.35
CA MET A 23 3.84 -7.53 14.31
C MET A 23 2.64 -8.21 14.98
N GLU A 24 2.07 -7.62 16.03
CA GLU A 24 0.82 -8.09 16.63
C GLU A 24 -0.37 -7.97 15.67
N ILE A 25 -0.49 -6.83 14.98
CA ILE A 25 -1.50 -6.62 13.94
C ILE A 25 -1.32 -7.65 12.81
N LEU A 26 -0.11 -7.80 12.28
CA LEU A 26 0.15 -8.72 11.16
C LEU A 26 -0.16 -10.19 11.51
N ARG A 27 0.05 -10.59 12.77
CA ARG A 27 -0.25 -11.95 13.25
C ARG A 27 -1.75 -12.29 13.28
N ARG A 28 -2.64 -11.29 13.25
CA ARG A 28 -4.08 -11.51 13.05
C ARG A 28 -4.41 -12.04 11.64
N GLY A 29 -3.46 -11.99 10.72
CA GLY A 29 -3.56 -12.64 9.41
C GLY A 29 -4.52 -11.91 8.47
N GLN A 30 -5.51 -12.63 7.94
CA GLN A 30 -6.40 -12.12 6.89
C GLN A 30 -7.52 -11.21 7.41
N GLU A 31 -7.80 -11.23 8.71
CA GLU A 31 -8.75 -10.30 9.37
C GLU A 31 -8.28 -8.84 9.20
N VAL A 32 -6.96 -8.62 9.21
CA VAL A 32 -6.38 -7.33 8.88
C VAL A 32 -6.21 -7.25 7.37
N ARG A 33 -6.75 -6.18 6.80
CA ARG A 33 -6.77 -5.95 5.36
C ARG A 33 -5.53 -5.23 4.88
N HIS A 34 -5.11 -4.22 5.64
CA HIS A 34 -3.94 -3.38 5.34
C HIS A 34 -3.46 -2.64 6.60
N ALA A 35 -2.20 -2.21 6.61
CA ALA A 35 -1.63 -1.38 7.67
C ALA A 35 -0.64 -0.34 7.13
N HIS A 36 -0.58 0.82 7.77
CA HIS A 36 0.42 1.86 7.53
C HIS A 36 1.28 2.06 8.76
N VAL A 37 2.59 2.12 8.56
CA VAL A 37 3.59 2.48 9.57
C VAL A 37 4.17 3.83 9.17
N TYR A 38 4.15 4.80 10.07
CA TYR A 38 4.73 6.13 9.82
C TYR A 38 6.03 6.27 10.59
N THR A 39 7.10 6.59 9.89
CA THR A 39 8.47 6.61 10.42
C THR A 39 9.17 7.89 9.98
N GLU A 40 9.97 8.48 10.87
CA GLU A 40 10.92 9.54 10.54
C GLU A 40 12.34 8.98 10.54
N SER A 41 13.15 9.33 9.55
CA SER A 41 14.50 8.76 9.40
C SER A 41 15.38 9.52 8.43
N ILE A 42 16.68 9.52 8.68
CA ILE A 42 17.72 9.91 7.73
C ILE A 42 18.03 8.79 6.73
N LEU A 43 17.54 7.56 6.92
CA LEU A 43 17.94 6.42 6.10
C LEU A 43 17.41 6.50 4.67
N SER A 44 18.20 6.00 3.73
CA SER A 44 17.73 5.65 2.39
C SER A 44 16.58 4.63 2.47
N PRO A 45 15.43 4.84 1.78
CA PRO A 45 14.29 3.93 1.80
C PRO A 45 14.66 2.60 1.14
N PHE A 46 15.57 2.62 0.16
CA PHE A 46 16.08 1.41 -0.48
C PHE A 46 16.86 0.52 0.49
N ASP A 47 17.60 1.13 1.42
CA ASP A 47 18.38 0.40 2.41
C ASP A 47 17.49 -0.05 3.57
N PHE A 48 16.54 0.79 3.99
CA PHE A 48 15.57 0.43 5.01
C PHE A 48 14.68 -0.75 4.54
N ALA A 49 14.24 -0.76 3.29
CA ALA A 49 13.53 -1.88 2.69
C ALA A 49 14.32 -3.19 2.75
N GLN A 50 15.64 -3.15 2.52
CA GLN A 50 16.51 -4.32 2.64
C GLN A 50 16.62 -4.82 4.08
N VAL A 51 16.64 -3.92 5.07
CA VAL A 51 16.59 -4.31 6.49
C VAL A 51 15.24 -4.95 6.83
N ILE A 52 14.13 -4.39 6.36
CA ILE A 52 12.77 -4.96 6.54
C ILE A 52 12.69 -6.36 5.93
N GLN A 53 13.18 -6.54 4.69
CA GLN A 53 13.22 -7.84 4.05
C GLN A 53 14.05 -8.84 4.86
N GLY A 54 15.26 -8.46 5.28
CA GLY A 54 16.14 -9.31 6.08
C GLY A 54 15.54 -9.68 7.45
N TYR A 55 14.80 -8.76 8.08
CA TYR A 55 14.05 -9.02 9.31
C TYR A 55 13.04 -10.16 9.11
N PHE A 56 12.20 -10.06 8.09
CA PHE A 56 11.18 -11.07 7.83
C PHE A 56 11.78 -12.42 7.40
N GLU A 57 12.84 -12.40 6.58
CA GLU A 57 13.57 -13.62 6.19
C GLU A 57 14.16 -14.36 7.41
N LYS A 58 14.79 -13.63 8.35
CA LYS A 58 15.34 -14.20 9.59
C LYS A 58 14.28 -14.89 10.45
N HIS A 59 13.04 -14.39 10.40
CA HIS A 59 11.91 -14.95 11.14
C HIS A 59 11.11 -16.01 10.35
N GLY A 60 11.59 -16.46 9.20
CA GLY A 60 10.91 -17.46 8.37
C GLY A 60 9.63 -16.93 7.69
N LEU A 61 9.49 -15.61 7.59
CA LEU A 61 8.32 -14.90 7.06
C LEU A 61 8.65 -14.19 5.73
N SER A 62 9.37 -14.86 4.84
CA SER A 62 9.77 -14.33 3.53
C SER A 62 8.64 -13.54 2.84
N LEU A 63 8.99 -12.44 2.19
CA LEU A 63 7.99 -11.63 1.48
C LEU A 63 7.44 -12.39 0.26
N GLU A 64 6.13 -12.28 0.03
CA GLU A 64 5.43 -12.92 -1.09
C GLU A 64 5.53 -12.10 -2.38
N ARG A 65 6.01 -10.85 -2.28
CA ARG A 65 6.07 -9.85 -3.34
C ARG A 65 7.32 -8.99 -3.21
N LYS A 66 7.74 -8.40 -4.31
CA LYS A 66 8.77 -7.38 -4.37
C LYS A 66 8.26 -6.09 -3.73
N ILE A 67 9.14 -5.46 -2.95
CA ILE A 67 8.92 -4.11 -2.45
C ILE A 67 9.02 -3.13 -3.61
N THR A 68 8.07 -2.20 -3.66
CA THR A 68 8.12 -1.06 -4.58
C THR A 68 8.23 0.24 -3.79
N PHE A 69 8.50 1.34 -4.48
CA PHE A 69 8.70 2.63 -3.82
C PHE A 69 7.85 3.69 -4.50
N LEU A 70 7.16 4.50 -3.70
CA LEU A 70 6.40 5.66 -4.17
C LEU A 70 6.90 6.93 -3.49
N SER A 71 6.69 8.06 -4.16
CA SER A 71 6.83 9.37 -3.56
C SER A 71 5.47 9.91 -3.13
N HIS A 72 5.43 10.64 -2.01
CA HIS A 72 4.29 11.47 -1.61
C HIS A 72 4.66 12.96 -1.61
N GLY A 73 5.66 13.32 -2.40
CA GLY A 73 6.24 14.66 -2.49
C GLY A 73 7.59 14.77 -1.80
N ARG A 74 8.21 15.94 -1.94
CA ARG A 74 9.56 16.22 -1.45
C ARG A 74 9.74 15.84 0.03
N GLY A 75 10.70 14.96 0.31
CA GLY A 75 11.00 14.51 1.67
C GLY A 75 10.07 13.44 2.21
N TYR A 76 9.26 12.81 1.36
CA TYR A 76 8.43 11.66 1.72
C TYR A 76 8.63 10.51 0.74
N ALA A 77 8.83 9.31 1.29
CA ALA A 77 8.84 8.07 0.54
C ALA A 77 7.84 7.09 1.14
N ASN A 78 7.35 6.16 0.33
CA ASN A 78 6.55 5.04 0.78
C ASN A 78 7.20 3.74 0.34
N ILE A 79 7.59 2.91 1.31
CA ILE A 79 8.05 1.54 1.07
C ILE A 79 6.80 0.68 0.93
N TYR A 80 6.48 0.38 -0.33
CA TYR A 80 5.12 0.09 -0.75
C TYR A 80 4.86 -1.41 -0.87
N TYR A 81 3.68 -1.84 -0.39
CA TYR A 81 3.16 -3.22 -0.43
C TYR A 81 4.10 -4.31 0.10
N ILE A 82 4.65 -4.11 1.30
CA ILE A 82 5.40 -5.16 2.00
C ILE A 82 4.41 -6.25 2.43
N GLN A 83 4.57 -7.47 1.92
CA GLN A 83 3.65 -8.59 2.20
C GLN A 83 4.42 -9.82 2.71
N PRO A 84 4.57 -9.99 4.03
CA PRO A 84 5.12 -11.22 4.61
C PRO A 84 4.20 -12.41 4.39
N LYS A 85 4.77 -13.62 4.26
CA LYS A 85 4.02 -14.84 4.01
C LYS A 85 2.89 -15.07 5.02
N GLY A 86 1.67 -15.25 4.51
CA GLY A 86 0.48 -15.53 5.32
C GLY A 86 -0.07 -14.35 6.13
N MET A 87 0.48 -13.14 5.95
CA MET A 87 0.08 -11.92 6.68
C MET A 87 -0.61 -10.91 5.76
N CYS A 88 -1.13 -9.83 6.33
CA CYS A 88 -1.56 -8.68 5.55
C CYS A 88 -0.38 -7.93 4.93
N HIS A 89 -0.68 -7.22 3.83
CA HIS A 89 0.28 -6.28 3.30
C HIS A 89 0.23 -5.01 4.14
N PHE A 90 1.35 -4.31 4.18
CA PHE A 90 1.47 -3.03 4.85
C PHE A 90 2.44 -2.12 4.10
N GLU A 91 2.47 -0.87 4.51
CA GLU A 91 3.29 0.18 3.93
C GLU A 91 4.08 0.90 5.01
N VAL A 92 5.28 1.38 4.67
CA VAL A 92 6.05 2.27 5.54
C VAL A 92 6.16 3.63 4.89
N PHE A 93 5.45 4.60 5.46
CA PHE A 93 5.55 6.01 5.13
C PHE A 93 6.76 6.59 5.85
N LEU A 94 7.78 6.92 5.06
CA LEU A 94 9.04 7.45 5.52
C LEU A 94 9.10 8.95 5.26
N LYS A 95 9.18 9.75 6.32
CA LYS A 95 9.50 11.17 6.24
C LYS A 95 10.98 11.37 6.53
N TYR A 96 11.66 12.10 5.67
CA TYR A 96 13.09 12.37 5.86
C TYR A 96 13.32 13.39 6.96
N ASN A 97 14.27 13.08 7.83
CA ASN A 97 14.70 13.93 8.93
C ASN A 97 16.19 13.64 9.20
N ASP A 98 17.07 14.61 8.95
CA ASP A 98 18.53 14.46 9.06
C ASP A 98 19.04 14.50 10.51
N ASP A 99 18.18 14.86 11.46
CA ASP A 99 18.47 14.80 12.89
C ASP A 99 18.08 13.44 13.53
N VAL A 100 17.35 12.60 12.80
CA VAL A 100 16.76 11.36 13.32
C VAL A 100 17.31 10.15 12.58
N VAL A 101 17.97 9.23 13.28
CA VAL A 101 18.40 7.97 12.64
C VAL A 101 17.18 7.18 12.17
N ILE A 102 16.29 6.83 13.10
CA ILE A 102 14.99 6.22 12.83
C ILE A 102 14.14 6.27 14.10
N GLU A 103 12.89 6.71 13.97
CA GLU A 103 11.90 6.67 15.05
C GLU A 103 10.46 6.70 14.51
N PRO A 104 9.44 6.35 15.31
CA PRO A 104 8.04 6.53 14.93
C PRO A 104 7.76 8.00 14.61
N ALA A 105 7.04 8.27 13.52
CA ALA A 105 6.72 9.63 13.15
C ALA A 105 5.82 10.32 14.19
N GLY A 106 6.05 11.61 14.43
CA GLY A 106 5.21 12.42 15.32
C GLY A 106 3.81 12.65 14.75
N ALA A 107 2.83 12.97 15.60
CA ALA A 107 1.41 13.09 15.22
C ALA A 107 1.14 14.07 14.06
N ALA A 108 1.95 15.13 13.89
CA ALA A 108 1.82 16.07 12.79
C ALA A 108 2.24 15.50 11.42
N SER A 109 2.98 14.39 11.43
CA SER A 109 3.48 13.69 10.24
C SER A 109 2.60 12.49 9.87
N THR A 110 1.46 12.28 10.53
CA THR A 110 0.58 11.14 10.31
C THR A 110 -0.86 11.55 10.09
N ARG A 111 -1.66 10.67 9.50
CA ARG A 111 -3.05 10.97 9.11
C ARG A 111 -3.95 11.14 10.34
N THR A 112 -3.89 10.22 11.30
CA THR A 112 -4.78 10.20 12.48
C THR A 112 -4.10 10.71 13.76
N GLY A 113 -2.87 11.21 13.66
CA GLY A 113 -2.03 11.48 14.83
C GLY A 113 -1.41 10.21 15.44
N GLN A 114 -1.68 9.02 14.87
CA GLN A 114 -1.07 7.75 15.24
C GLN A 114 0.04 7.38 14.26
N ASN A 115 1.11 6.76 14.75
CA ASN A 115 2.24 6.31 13.92
C ASN A 115 2.06 4.89 13.34
N LEU A 116 0.95 4.23 13.70
CA LEU A 116 0.58 2.91 13.22
C LEU A 116 -0.93 2.91 13.01
N GLU A 117 -1.35 2.64 11.78
CA GLU A 117 -2.76 2.58 11.40
C GLU A 117 -3.03 1.24 10.72
N TYR A 118 -4.23 0.71 10.89
CA TYR A 118 -4.63 -0.51 10.19
C TYR A 118 -6.14 -0.54 9.97
N TRP A 119 -6.54 -1.37 9.02
CA TRP A 119 -7.94 -1.61 8.68
C TRP A 119 -8.21 -3.09 8.81
N ASP A 120 -9.14 -3.45 9.69
CA ASP A 120 -9.67 -4.80 9.82
C ASP A 120 -11.11 -4.88 9.29
N ASP A 121 -11.68 -6.08 9.34
CA ASP A 121 -13.05 -6.32 8.90
C ASP A 121 -14.06 -5.46 9.64
N ALA A 122 -13.90 -5.25 10.95
CA ALA A 122 -14.81 -4.45 11.76
C ALA A 122 -14.77 -2.97 11.37
N PHE A 123 -13.57 -2.42 11.11
CA PHE A 123 -13.44 -1.07 10.57
C PHE A 123 -14.18 -0.95 9.24
N MET A 124 -13.93 -1.87 8.30
CA MET A 124 -14.49 -1.77 6.95
C MET A 124 -16.00 -1.98 6.94
N GLU A 125 -16.54 -2.86 7.79
CA GLU A 125 -17.98 -3.00 7.99
C GLU A 125 -18.60 -1.69 8.47
N LYS A 126 -18.01 -1.05 9.48
CA LYS A 126 -18.47 0.26 9.98
C LYS A 126 -18.39 1.34 8.91
N TYR A 127 -17.32 1.36 8.11
CA TYR A 127 -17.15 2.32 7.02
C TYR A 127 -18.22 2.12 5.95
N HIS A 128 -18.44 0.88 5.49
CA HIS A 128 -19.45 0.58 4.47
C HIS A 128 -20.89 0.82 4.94
N ALA A 129 -21.18 0.71 6.24
CA ALA A 129 -22.49 1.01 6.82
C ALA A 129 -22.93 2.47 6.64
N GLY A 130 -21.99 3.37 6.30
CA GLY A 130 -22.30 4.77 5.95
C GLY A 130 -22.95 4.97 4.58
N PHE A 131 -23.05 3.92 3.75
CA PHE A 131 -23.51 4.00 2.38
C PHE A 131 -24.70 3.06 2.12
N ALA A 132 -25.64 3.50 1.29
CA ALA A 132 -26.79 2.68 0.89
C ALA A 132 -26.45 1.82 -0.34
N PHE A 133 -25.42 0.98 -0.22
CA PHE A 133 -25.06 0.05 -1.28
C PHE A 133 -26.18 -0.95 -1.56
N ARG A 134 -26.25 -1.42 -2.81
CA ARG A 134 -27.20 -2.47 -3.23
C ARG A 134 -26.53 -3.58 -4.02
N GLU A 135 -27.24 -4.70 -4.09
CA GLU A 135 -26.90 -5.80 -4.98
C GLU A 135 -27.24 -5.44 -6.44
N PRO A 136 -26.40 -5.82 -7.42
CA PRO A 136 -26.72 -5.66 -8.83
C PRO A 136 -27.72 -6.71 -9.30
N THR A 137 -28.52 -6.35 -10.30
CA THR A 137 -29.25 -7.32 -11.12
C THR A 137 -28.31 -8.05 -12.08
N ALA A 138 -28.79 -9.14 -12.71
CA ALA A 138 -28.01 -9.87 -13.71
C ALA A 138 -27.62 -9.02 -14.96
N SER A 139 -28.38 -7.95 -15.26
CA SER A 139 -28.00 -7.01 -16.33
C SER A 139 -26.87 -6.09 -15.89
N GLU A 140 -26.95 -5.60 -14.65
CA GLU A 140 -25.94 -4.72 -14.05
C GLU A 140 -24.61 -5.44 -13.80
N GLU A 141 -24.64 -6.74 -13.44
CA GLU A 141 -23.41 -7.55 -13.39
C GLU A 141 -22.68 -7.59 -14.74
N LYS A 142 -23.43 -7.66 -15.86
CA LYS A 142 -22.83 -7.65 -17.20
C LYS A 142 -22.21 -6.30 -17.53
N GLU A 143 -22.82 -5.22 -17.06
CA GLU A 143 -22.31 -3.86 -17.17
C GLU A 143 -21.00 -3.69 -16.39
N ILE A 144 -20.94 -4.17 -15.15
CA ILE A 144 -19.71 -4.17 -14.35
C ILE A 144 -18.60 -4.98 -15.02
N LEU A 145 -18.91 -6.16 -15.54
CA LEU A 145 -17.94 -6.95 -16.31
C LEU A 145 -17.52 -6.24 -17.61
N ALA A 146 -18.40 -5.45 -18.22
CA ALA A 146 -18.06 -4.63 -19.39
C ALA A 146 -17.14 -3.47 -19.03
N PHE A 147 -17.30 -2.86 -17.85
CA PHE A 147 -16.36 -1.86 -17.33
C PHE A 147 -14.93 -2.42 -17.21
N PHE A 148 -14.75 -3.64 -16.71
CA PHE A 148 -13.43 -4.29 -16.66
C PHE A 148 -12.86 -4.68 -18.04
N ARG A 149 -13.59 -4.41 -19.14
CA ARG A 149 -13.11 -4.49 -20.53
C ARG A 149 -13.03 -3.11 -21.20
N SER A 150 -13.41 -2.05 -20.48
CA SER A 150 -13.43 -0.68 -20.99
C SER A 150 -12.04 -0.20 -21.41
N PRO A 151 -11.96 0.83 -22.27
CA PRO A 151 -10.68 1.47 -22.59
C PRO A 151 -9.91 1.94 -21.36
N LEU A 152 -10.58 2.50 -20.35
CA LEU A 152 -9.95 2.99 -19.14
C LEU A 152 -9.26 1.88 -18.33
N TRP A 153 -9.98 0.78 -18.07
CA TRP A 153 -9.39 -0.36 -17.34
C TRP A 153 -8.23 -1.00 -18.12
N ARG A 154 -8.36 -1.09 -19.46
CA ARG A 154 -7.28 -1.57 -20.32
C ARG A 154 -6.05 -0.67 -20.25
N GLN A 155 -6.22 0.65 -20.30
CA GLN A 155 -5.13 1.60 -20.17
C GLN A 155 -4.42 1.48 -18.82
N ALA A 156 -5.15 1.32 -17.72
CA ALA A 156 -4.57 1.12 -16.40
C ALA A 156 -3.76 -0.19 -16.32
N CYS A 157 -4.30 -1.27 -16.88
CA CYS A 157 -3.58 -2.54 -17.01
C CYS A 157 -2.30 -2.40 -17.82
N GLU A 158 -2.36 -1.76 -18.99
CA GLU A 158 -1.22 -1.54 -19.88
C GLU A 158 -0.13 -0.72 -19.19
N PHE A 159 -0.50 0.41 -18.57
CA PHE A 159 0.40 1.26 -17.80
C PHE A 159 1.12 0.47 -16.71
N MET A 160 0.38 -0.28 -15.89
CA MET A 160 0.95 -1.06 -14.79
C MET A 160 1.84 -2.21 -15.26
N THR A 161 1.60 -2.76 -16.45
CA THR A 161 2.48 -3.82 -17.01
C THR A 161 3.73 -3.31 -17.69
N ASP A 162 3.75 -2.04 -18.09
CA ASP A 162 4.88 -1.42 -18.79
C ASP A 162 5.85 -0.75 -17.81
N LYS A 163 5.36 0.26 -17.09
CA LYS A 163 6.20 1.13 -16.24
C LYS A 163 5.57 1.57 -14.92
N GLY A 164 4.28 1.28 -14.73
CA GLY A 164 3.54 1.72 -13.55
C GLY A 164 3.95 0.97 -12.30
N ILE A 165 4.12 1.73 -11.20
CA ILE A 165 4.25 1.16 -9.86
C ILE A 165 2.91 1.15 -9.15
N HIS A 166 2.10 2.18 -9.42
CA HIS A 166 0.86 2.43 -8.74
C HIS A 166 -0.13 3.16 -9.64
N CYS A 167 -1.39 2.77 -9.59
CA CYS A 167 -2.44 3.34 -10.43
C CYS A 167 -3.81 3.20 -9.77
N HIS A 168 -4.51 4.32 -9.65
CA HIS A 168 -5.92 4.36 -9.27
C HIS A 168 -6.82 4.49 -10.50
N VAL A 169 -7.82 3.61 -10.60
CA VAL A 169 -8.91 3.71 -11.56
C VAL A 169 -10.16 4.22 -10.83
N PRO A 170 -10.53 5.48 -10.98
CA PRO A 170 -11.62 6.10 -10.24
C PRO A 170 -12.97 5.84 -10.91
N VAL A 171 -13.94 5.40 -10.12
CA VAL A 171 -15.32 5.16 -10.54
C VAL A 171 -16.34 5.75 -9.59
N GLU A 172 -17.55 5.95 -10.08
CA GLU A 172 -18.75 6.16 -9.28
C GLU A 172 -19.59 4.88 -9.29
N THR A 173 -20.20 4.51 -8.16
CA THR A 173 -20.98 3.28 -8.04
C THR A 173 -21.93 3.26 -6.84
N CYS A 174 -23.09 2.62 -6.98
CA CYS A 174 -23.99 2.24 -5.90
C CYS A 174 -23.81 0.79 -5.44
N ILE A 175 -22.88 0.04 -6.04
CA ILE A 175 -22.70 -1.39 -5.82
C ILE A 175 -21.67 -1.62 -4.72
N HIS A 176 -21.96 -2.56 -3.82
CA HIS A 176 -21.07 -2.84 -2.70
C HIS A 176 -19.66 -3.26 -3.19
N PRO A 177 -18.57 -2.72 -2.60
CA PRO A 177 -17.22 -2.93 -3.11
C PRO A 177 -16.76 -4.40 -3.07
N ASP A 178 -17.30 -5.22 -2.17
CA ASP A 178 -17.03 -6.66 -2.17
C ASP A 178 -17.60 -7.39 -3.40
N ILE A 179 -18.68 -6.88 -3.99
CA ILE A 179 -19.24 -7.41 -5.25
C ILE A 179 -18.34 -6.98 -6.41
N LEU A 180 -17.93 -5.71 -6.45
CA LEU A 180 -16.98 -5.20 -7.44
C LEU A 180 -15.65 -5.97 -7.39
N MET A 181 -15.18 -6.29 -6.19
CA MET A 181 -13.99 -7.12 -5.96
C MET A 181 -14.16 -8.52 -6.58
N LYS A 182 -15.28 -9.22 -6.31
CA LYS A 182 -15.55 -10.55 -6.88
C LYS A 182 -15.60 -10.52 -8.42
N LEU A 183 -16.27 -9.52 -9.00
CA LEU A 183 -16.38 -9.37 -10.45
C LEU A 183 -15.04 -8.94 -11.09
N GLY A 184 -14.27 -8.10 -10.41
CA GLY A 184 -12.93 -7.69 -10.83
C GLY A 184 -11.94 -8.85 -10.85
N ILE A 185 -11.95 -9.71 -9.83
CA ILE A 185 -11.16 -10.96 -9.81
C ILE A 185 -11.49 -11.80 -11.04
N ARG A 186 -12.78 -12.06 -11.30
CA ARG A 186 -13.22 -12.83 -12.48
C ARG A 186 -12.73 -12.21 -13.79
N ALA A 187 -12.77 -10.88 -13.90
CA ALA A 187 -12.31 -10.18 -15.10
C ALA A 187 -10.78 -10.24 -15.27
N ILE A 188 -10.02 -10.15 -14.19
CA ILE A 188 -8.56 -10.31 -14.17
C ILE A 188 -8.19 -11.74 -14.58
N GLU A 189 -8.82 -12.74 -13.98
CA GLU A 189 -8.55 -14.16 -14.27
C GLU A 189 -8.90 -14.54 -15.72
N ALA A 190 -9.94 -13.93 -16.30
CA ALA A 190 -10.26 -14.10 -17.72
C ALA A 190 -9.15 -13.61 -18.67
N LYS A 191 -8.21 -12.79 -18.19
CA LYS A 191 -6.99 -12.38 -18.93
C LYS A 191 -5.81 -13.34 -18.72
N ASN A 192 -6.04 -14.50 -18.08
CA ASN A 192 -5.00 -15.43 -17.63
C ASN A 192 -4.01 -14.80 -16.64
N TRP A 193 -4.46 -13.80 -15.89
CA TRP A 193 -3.69 -13.20 -14.80
C TRP A 193 -4.07 -13.86 -13.48
N SER A 194 -3.16 -13.84 -12.51
CA SER A 194 -3.36 -14.48 -11.21
C SER A 194 -3.46 -13.45 -10.11
N VAL A 195 -4.57 -13.42 -9.38
CA VAL A 195 -4.75 -12.59 -8.19
C VAL A 195 -4.19 -13.35 -6.99
N SER A 196 -3.22 -12.76 -6.26
CA SER A 196 -2.76 -13.32 -4.99
C SER A 196 -3.70 -12.96 -3.84
N ARG A 197 -4.24 -11.73 -3.88
CA ARG A 197 -5.15 -11.21 -2.86
C ARG A 197 -5.94 -10.05 -3.44
N ALA A 198 -7.18 -9.90 -3.03
CA ALA A 198 -7.94 -8.68 -3.23
C ALA A 198 -8.56 -8.25 -1.90
N VAL A 199 -8.59 -6.95 -1.63
CA VAL A 199 -9.17 -6.40 -0.39
C VAL A 199 -9.90 -5.10 -0.69
N THR A 200 -10.89 -4.80 0.14
CA THR A 200 -11.53 -3.48 0.20
C THR A 200 -10.96 -2.72 1.39
N VAL A 201 -10.40 -1.53 1.14
CA VAL A 201 -9.72 -0.68 2.14
C VAL A 201 -10.05 0.78 1.88
N VAL A 202 -9.60 1.67 2.77
CA VAL A 202 -9.69 3.12 2.57
C VAL A 202 -8.30 3.76 2.54
N TYR A 203 -8.19 4.91 1.90
CA TYR A 203 -7.03 5.79 2.02
C TYR A 203 -7.49 7.23 2.25
N SER A 204 -6.61 8.08 2.78
CA SER A 204 -6.97 9.48 2.98
C SER A 204 -6.77 10.29 1.72
N LEU A 205 -7.79 11.03 1.34
CA LEU A 205 -7.69 12.05 0.33
C LEU A 205 -8.27 13.34 0.90
N LYS A 206 -7.46 14.41 1.02
CA LYS A 206 -7.92 15.73 1.47
C LYS A 206 -8.73 15.73 2.78
N GLY A 207 -8.36 14.89 3.74
CA GLY A 207 -9.00 14.85 5.07
C GLY A 207 -10.27 14.00 5.16
N TYR A 208 -10.63 13.26 4.12
CA TYR A 208 -11.68 12.24 4.16
C TYR A 208 -11.14 10.86 3.75
N ASP A 209 -11.84 9.80 4.16
CA ASP A 209 -11.52 8.43 3.80
C ASP A 209 -12.20 8.07 2.46
N GLN A 210 -11.37 7.78 1.46
CA GLN A 210 -11.74 7.37 0.12
C GLN A 210 -11.65 5.84 0.02
N GLY A 211 -12.76 5.21 -0.34
CA GLY A 211 -12.82 3.76 -0.50
C GLY A 211 -12.16 3.29 -1.79
N LYS A 212 -11.52 2.12 -1.72
CA LYS A 212 -10.93 1.44 -2.87
C LYS A 212 -11.00 -0.08 -2.78
N VAL A 213 -10.91 -0.73 -3.93
CA VAL A 213 -10.64 -2.17 -4.08
C VAL A 213 -9.23 -2.34 -4.60
N THR A 214 -8.38 -3.01 -3.84
CA THR A 214 -6.98 -3.27 -4.20
C THR A 214 -6.83 -4.71 -4.67
N PHE A 215 -6.35 -4.92 -5.90
CA PHE A 215 -6.04 -6.22 -6.47
C PHE A 215 -4.52 -6.41 -6.51
N LEU A 216 -4.01 -7.28 -5.65
CA LEU A 216 -2.61 -7.72 -5.65
C LEU A 216 -2.48 -8.90 -6.62
N LEU A 217 -1.79 -8.71 -7.75
CA LEU A 217 -1.63 -9.74 -8.77
C LEU A 217 -0.26 -10.40 -8.66
N LYS A 218 -0.19 -11.72 -8.75
CA LYS A 218 1.07 -12.50 -8.77
C LYS A 218 1.64 -12.64 -10.19
N LYS A 219 0.77 -12.66 -11.19
CA LYS A 219 1.17 -12.78 -12.60
C LYS A 219 0.24 -11.93 -13.48
N PRO A 220 0.74 -10.82 -14.07
CA PRO A 220 2.02 -10.17 -13.76
C PRO A 220 2.06 -9.70 -12.31
N GLU A 221 3.26 -9.49 -11.76
CA GLU A 221 3.43 -9.03 -10.38
C GLU A 221 3.20 -7.50 -10.31
N ILE A 222 1.93 -7.09 -10.25
CA ILE A 222 1.49 -5.69 -10.25
C ILE A 222 0.38 -5.48 -9.22
N VAL A 223 0.01 -4.22 -8.98
CA VAL A 223 -1.15 -3.85 -8.18
C VAL A 223 -2.09 -2.97 -9.00
N LEU A 224 -3.38 -3.28 -8.94
CA LEU A 224 -4.44 -2.51 -9.58
C LEU A 224 -5.39 -2.02 -8.50
N GLU A 225 -5.72 -0.73 -8.50
CA GLU A 225 -6.66 -0.17 -7.54
C GLU A 225 -7.87 0.42 -8.26
N LEU A 226 -9.05 0.08 -7.77
CA LEU A 226 -10.33 0.65 -8.19
C LEU A 226 -10.86 1.54 -7.07
N ASP A 227 -10.69 2.84 -7.22
CA ASP A 227 -11.24 3.81 -6.28
C ASP A 227 -12.71 4.03 -6.58
N TRP A 228 -13.55 4.11 -5.56
CA TRP A 228 -14.98 4.26 -5.76
C TRP A 228 -15.55 5.43 -4.96
N GLU A 229 -16.38 6.23 -5.60
CA GLU A 229 -17.25 7.20 -4.94
C GLU A 229 -18.69 6.69 -4.96
N PHE A 230 -19.40 6.80 -3.84
CA PHE A 230 -20.78 6.34 -3.77
C PHE A 230 -21.69 7.28 -4.57
N ASN A 231 -22.41 6.73 -5.54
CA ASN A 231 -23.45 7.43 -6.29
C ASN A 231 -24.67 6.49 -6.42
N PRO A 232 -25.82 6.81 -5.77
CA PRO A 232 -26.96 5.89 -5.70
C PRO A 232 -27.59 5.59 -7.07
N ASP A 233 -27.36 6.43 -8.07
CA ASP A 233 -27.97 6.34 -9.40
C ASP A 233 -27.05 5.66 -10.43
N THR A 234 -25.83 5.31 -10.04
CA THR A 234 -24.80 4.80 -10.97
C THR A 234 -24.42 3.38 -10.63
N VAL A 235 -24.53 2.46 -11.59
CA VAL A 235 -24.08 1.07 -11.40
C VAL A 235 -22.55 1.03 -11.32
N ILE A 236 -21.87 1.46 -12.38
CA ILE A 236 -20.44 1.73 -12.38
C ILE A 236 -20.06 2.59 -13.59
N GLU A 237 -19.48 3.75 -13.35
CA GLU A 237 -19.00 4.63 -14.42
C GLU A 237 -17.65 5.24 -14.07
N PRO A 238 -16.77 5.51 -15.06
CA PRO A 238 -15.58 6.31 -14.85
C PRO A 238 -15.91 7.69 -14.28
N ARG A 239 -15.22 8.10 -13.22
CA ARG A 239 -15.42 9.44 -12.64
C ARG A 239 -14.79 10.52 -13.54
N MET A 240 -15.63 11.46 -14.00
CA MET A 240 -15.30 12.50 -15.01
C MET A 240 -14.19 13.48 -14.61
N GLN A 241 -13.86 13.63 -13.32
CA GLN A 241 -12.85 14.60 -12.84
C GLN A 241 -11.46 14.02 -12.57
N SER A 242 -11.28 12.72 -12.71
CA SER A 242 -10.11 12.08 -12.14
C SER A 242 -9.20 11.54 -13.23
N LEU A 243 -8.11 12.27 -13.44
CA LEU A 243 -6.87 11.73 -13.98
C LEU A 243 -6.58 10.42 -13.24
N MET A 244 -6.23 9.39 -13.98
CA MET A 244 -5.55 8.23 -13.44
C MET A 244 -4.40 8.73 -12.56
N LEU A 245 -4.51 8.55 -11.24
CA LEU A 245 -3.41 8.87 -10.33
C LEU A 245 -2.41 7.74 -10.47
N ALA A 246 -1.40 8.00 -11.29
CA ALA A 246 -0.38 7.05 -11.67
C ALA A 246 0.98 7.56 -11.20
N ALA A 247 1.76 6.66 -10.61
CA ALA A 247 3.13 6.93 -10.20
C ALA A 247 4.08 5.92 -10.85
N ASP A 248 5.25 6.41 -11.25
CA ASP A 248 6.37 5.61 -11.73
C ASP A 248 7.64 5.88 -10.88
N THR A 249 8.74 5.21 -11.24
CA THR A 249 9.99 5.25 -10.46
C THR A 249 10.66 6.62 -10.45
N ASP A 250 10.34 7.49 -11.40
CA ASP A 250 11.12 8.71 -11.63
C ASP A 250 10.82 9.79 -10.60
N ASP A 251 9.61 9.79 -10.03
CA ASP A 251 9.16 10.84 -9.11
C ASP A 251 9.86 10.76 -7.77
N LEU A 252 10.12 9.55 -7.25
CA LEU A 252 10.87 9.40 -6.02
C LEU A 252 12.31 9.92 -6.17
N ALA A 253 13.00 9.59 -7.26
CA ALA A 253 14.37 10.07 -7.45
C ALA A 253 14.43 11.61 -7.48
N LYS A 254 13.45 12.27 -8.12
CA LYS A 254 13.34 13.74 -8.17
C LYS A 254 13.01 14.33 -6.80
N ASP A 255 12.06 13.74 -6.07
CA ASP A 255 11.62 14.25 -4.77
C ASP A 255 12.67 14.07 -3.66
N LEU A 256 13.60 13.14 -3.85
CA LEU A 256 14.76 12.94 -2.99
C LEU A 256 15.99 13.74 -3.42
N ASP A 257 15.94 14.44 -4.56
CA ASP A 257 17.09 15.19 -5.05
C ASP A 257 17.46 16.33 -4.09
N GLY A 258 18.76 16.36 -3.74
CA GLY A 258 19.33 17.27 -2.75
C GLY A 258 18.96 17.00 -1.29
N ILE A 259 18.21 15.94 -0.97
CA ILE A 259 17.91 15.57 0.42
C ILE A 259 19.07 14.74 0.98
N PRO A 260 19.71 15.15 2.09
CA PRO A 260 20.75 14.34 2.71
C PRO A 260 20.10 13.11 3.35
N TYR A 261 20.51 11.92 2.89
CA TYR A 261 20.15 10.66 3.53
C TYR A 261 21.37 9.76 3.71
N TYR A 262 21.33 8.96 4.76
CA TYR A 262 22.36 8.01 5.12
C TYR A 262 22.12 6.68 4.39
N ARG A 263 23.15 6.22 3.66
CA ARG A 263 23.13 4.92 2.98
C ARG A 263 23.80 3.85 3.84
N LEU A 264 23.13 2.71 3.98
CA LEU A 264 23.69 1.55 4.65
C LEU A 264 24.45 0.71 3.63
N GLY A 265 25.68 0.31 3.97
CA GLY A 265 26.39 -0.71 3.19
C GLY A 265 25.77 -2.10 3.42
N LYS A 266 26.01 -3.03 2.50
CA LYS A 266 25.57 -4.45 2.65
C LYS A 266 25.98 -5.06 3.99
N GLU A 267 27.19 -4.74 4.44
CA GLU A 267 27.71 -5.20 5.73
C GLU A 267 27.00 -4.54 6.93
N ASP A 268 26.56 -3.29 6.78
CA ASP A 268 25.80 -2.60 7.82
C ASP A 268 24.40 -3.24 7.95
N ILE A 269 23.73 -3.52 6.81
CA ILE A 269 22.44 -4.23 6.76
C ILE A 269 22.55 -5.61 7.40
N ARG A 270 23.58 -6.39 7.03
CA ARG A 270 23.83 -7.72 7.62
C ARG A 270 23.95 -7.67 9.14
N LYS A 271 24.76 -6.75 9.67
CA LYS A 271 24.92 -6.56 11.11
C LYS A 271 23.62 -6.17 11.81
N ILE A 272 22.85 -5.27 11.20
CA ILE A 272 21.53 -4.88 11.74
C ILE A 272 20.64 -6.12 11.84
N VAL A 273 20.50 -6.90 10.77
CA VAL A 273 19.68 -8.12 10.77
C VAL A 273 20.18 -9.15 11.78
N GLU A 274 21.49 -9.31 11.96
CA GLU A 274 22.07 -10.18 12.99
C GLU A 274 21.69 -9.73 14.42
N MET A 275 21.62 -8.42 14.65
CA MET A 275 21.29 -7.81 15.95
C MET A 275 19.81 -7.82 16.31
N ILE A 276 18.90 -7.90 15.34
CA ILE A 276 17.45 -7.92 15.57
C ILE A 276 17.01 -9.30 16.05
#